data_AF-A0A850BD52-F1
#
_entry.id   AF-A0A850BD52-F1
#
_cell.length_a   1.000
_cell.length_b   1.000
_cell.length_c   1.000
_cell.angle_alpha   90.00
_cell.angle_beta   90.00
_cell.angle_gamma   90.00
#
_symmetry.space_group_name_H-M   'P 1'
#
loop_
_entity.id
_entity.type
_entity.pdbx_description
1 polymer ?
#
loop_
_entity_poly.entity_id
_entity_poly.type
_entity_poly.pdbx_seq_one_letter_code
_entity_poly.pdbx_strand_id
1 'polypeptide(L)' 'MGAAIACFLLAGCDGGLSTQEAIVRCDQERTSKATVTDESYQECLTCYEECGDDCKALDTSPETYTCED' A
#
# COMPACT_ATOMS: atom_id res chain seq x y z
N MET A 1 -18.95 29.61 -5.91
CA MET A 1 -17.85 29.69 -4.92
C MET A 1 -18.34 28.95 -3.68
N GLY A 2 -18.07 27.65 -3.60
CA GLY A 2 -18.47 26.79 -2.48
C GLY A 2 -17.23 26.10 -1.95
N ALA A 3 -17.03 26.21 -0.65
CA ALA A 3 -15.83 25.95 0.14
C ALA A 3 -14.98 24.72 -0.27
N ALA A 4 -13.66 24.93 -0.27
CA ALA A 4 -12.67 23.87 -0.16
C ALA A 4 -12.89 23.06 1.13
N ILE A 5 -13.06 21.75 0.99
CA ILE A 5 -12.94 20.80 2.10
C ILE A 5 -11.69 20.00 1.80
N ALA A 6 -10.56 20.54 2.28
CA ALA A 6 -9.35 19.79 2.49
C ALA A 6 -9.48 19.07 3.84
N CYS A 7 -9.75 17.77 3.79
CA CYS A 7 -9.48 16.79 4.83
C CYS A 7 -8.80 15.64 4.05
N PHE A 8 -7.49 15.35 4.09
CA PHE A 8 -6.56 15.30 5.23
C PHE A 8 -7.16 14.61 6.46
N LEU A 9 -7.84 13.49 6.20
CA LEU A 9 -7.78 12.31 7.06
C LEU A 9 -6.51 11.58 6.55
N LEU A 10 -5.38 11.32 7.25
CA LEU A 10 -5.10 11.22 8.68
C LEU A 10 -6.21 10.52 9.46
N ALA A 11 -6.93 9.62 8.80
CA ALA A 11 -7.49 8.48 9.50
C ALA A 11 -6.28 7.65 9.94
N GLY A 12 -6.11 7.51 11.25
CA GLY A 12 -5.15 6.58 11.80
C GLY A 12 -5.38 5.19 11.21
N CYS A 13 -4.35 4.69 10.57
CA CYS A 13 -3.99 3.30 10.36
C CYS A 13 -4.12 2.49 11.66
N ASP A 14 -5.35 2.24 12.13
CA ASP A 14 -5.64 1.39 13.31
C ASP A 14 -5.78 -0.10 12.91
N GLY A 15 -5.49 -0.43 11.63
CA GLY A 15 -5.68 -1.76 11.04
C GLY A 15 -4.54 -2.21 10.11
N GLY A 16 -3.39 -1.53 10.14
CA GLY A 16 -2.20 -1.92 9.39
C GLY A 16 -1.68 -3.31 9.76
N LEU A 17 -1.07 -4.02 8.79
CA LEU A 17 -0.41 -5.29 9.05
C LEU A 17 0.88 -5.08 9.85
N SER A 18 1.26 -6.07 10.66
CA SER A 18 2.61 -6.07 11.25
C SER A 18 3.67 -6.16 10.16
N THR A 19 4.87 -5.63 10.38
CA THR A 19 5.99 -5.74 9.43
C THR A 19 6.21 -7.15 8.90
N GLN A 20 6.08 -8.15 9.77
CA GLN A 20 6.28 -9.55 9.37
C GLN A 20 5.16 -10.07 8.44
N GLU A 21 3.94 -9.61 8.64
CA GLU A 21 2.78 -9.94 7.78
C GLU A 21 2.87 -9.21 6.44
N ALA A 22 3.23 -7.92 6.46
CA ALA A 22 3.50 -7.13 5.26
C ALA A 22 4.62 -7.75 4.40
N ILE A 23 5.73 -8.19 5.01
CA ILE A 23 6.82 -8.89 4.30
C ILE A 23 6.31 -10.15 3.60
N VAL A 24 5.59 -11.02 4.31
CA VAL A 24 5.04 -12.26 3.72
C VAL A 24 4.15 -11.94 2.52
N ARG A 25 3.36 -10.87 2.60
CA ARG A 25 2.45 -10.48 1.51
C ARG A 25 3.17 -9.88 0.32
N CYS A 26 4.09 -8.96 0.56
CA CYS A 26 4.89 -8.34 -0.49
C CYS A 26 5.86 -9.33 -1.15
N ASP A 27 6.38 -10.33 -0.43
CA ASP A 27 7.19 -11.41 -1.00
C ASP A 27 6.37 -12.27 -1.96
N GLN A 28 5.10 -12.53 -1.63
CA GLN A 28 4.20 -13.26 -2.52
C GLN A 28 3.92 -12.46 -3.80
N GLU A 29 3.72 -11.15 -3.71
CA GLU A 29 3.55 -10.26 -4.87
C GLU A 29 4.82 -10.24 -5.72
N ARG A 30 5.99 -10.06 -5.10
CA ARG A 30 7.30 -10.07 -5.78
C ARG A 30 7.61 -11.38 -6.48
N THR A 31 7.17 -12.49 -5.91
CA THR A 31 7.31 -13.82 -6.53
C THR A 31 6.35 -14.00 -7.72
N SER A 32 5.18 -13.35 -7.66
CA SER A 32 4.11 -13.52 -8.66
C SER A 32 4.19 -12.52 -9.81
N LYS A 33 4.76 -11.34 -9.57
CA LYS A 33 4.80 -10.21 -10.51
C LYS A 33 6.23 -9.74 -10.71
N ALA A 34 6.74 -9.87 -11.94
CA ALA A 34 8.07 -9.37 -12.30
C ALA A 34 8.20 -7.83 -12.30
N THR A 35 7.06 -7.12 -12.23
CA THR A 35 6.96 -5.66 -12.18
C THR A 35 7.27 -5.09 -10.79
N VAL A 36 7.29 -5.95 -9.76
CA VAL A 36 7.62 -5.56 -8.38
C VAL A 36 9.13 -5.42 -8.26
N THR A 37 9.60 -4.18 -8.42
CA THR A 37 10.98 -3.78 -8.18
C THR A 37 11.26 -3.65 -6.69
N ASP A 38 12.52 -3.45 -6.29
CA ASP A 38 12.85 -3.16 -4.89
C ASP A 38 12.17 -1.87 -4.38
N GLU A 39 11.98 -0.86 -5.25
CA GLU A 39 11.27 0.37 -4.92
C GLU A 39 9.77 0.08 -4.69
N SER A 40 9.14 -0.61 -5.64
CA SER A 40 7.75 -1.10 -5.53
C SER A 40 7.53 -1.95 -4.28
N TYR A 41 8.53 -2.75 -3.89
CA TYR A 41 8.46 -3.59 -2.72
C TYR A 41 8.46 -2.77 -1.43
N GLN A 42 9.23 -1.69 -1.35
CA GLN A 42 9.17 -0.77 -0.20
C GLN A 42 7.83 -0.02 -0.14
N GLU A 43 7.27 0.37 -1.28
CA GLU A 43 5.91 0.94 -1.35
C GLU A 43 4.85 -0.07 -0.91
N CYS A 44 4.99 -1.35 -1.31
CA CYS A 44 4.12 -2.44 -0.84
C CYS A 44 4.16 -2.58 0.67
N LEU A 45 5.36 -2.65 1.26
CA LEU A 45 5.52 -2.77 2.71
C LEU A 45 4.85 -1.60 3.43
N THR A 46 5.16 -0.38 2.99
CA THR A 46 4.58 0.84 3.58
C THR A 46 3.06 0.83 3.47
N CYS A 47 2.52 0.44 2.32
CA CYS A 47 1.08 0.41 2.09
C CYS A 47 0.35 -0.62 2.96
N TYR A 48 0.87 -1.85 3.08
CA TYR A 48 0.27 -2.86 3.96
C TYR A 48 0.49 -2.57 5.45
N GLU A 49 1.62 -1.96 5.84
CA GLU A 49 1.87 -1.54 7.23
C GLU A 49 0.97 -0.37 7.66
N GLU A 50 0.61 0.51 6.74
CA GLU A 50 -0.29 1.64 7.02
C GLU A 50 -1.76 1.20 6.88
N CYS A 51 -2.13 0.53 5.80
CA CYS A 51 -3.54 0.34 5.43
C CYS A 51 -4.03 -1.10 5.59
N GLY A 52 -3.14 -2.03 5.92
CA GLY A 52 -3.52 -3.42 6.14
C GLY A 52 -4.10 -4.05 4.88
N ASP A 53 -5.22 -4.74 5.04
CA ASP A 53 -5.94 -5.36 3.92
C ASP A 53 -6.58 -4.35 2.94
N ASP A 54 -6.66 -3.06 3.29
CA ASP A 54 -7.12 -2.01 2.37
C ASP A 54 -6.02 -1.59 1.37
N CYS A 55 -4.79 -2.08 1.54
CA CYS A 55 -3.73 -1.89 0.55
C CYS A 55 -3.98 -2.70 -0.73
N LYS A 56 -3.82 -2.05 -1.89
CA LYS A 56 -4.00 -2.67 -3.21
C LYS A 56 -2.95 -2.25 -4.22
N ALA A 57 -2.52 -3.23 -5.01
CA ALA A 57 -1.66 -3.01 -6.15
C ALA A 57 -2.44 -2.40 -7.33
N LEU A 58 -1.82 -1.45 -8.03
CA LEU A 58 -2.41 -0.73 -9.17
C LEU A 58 -2.06 -1.34 -10.54
N ASP A 59 -1.36 -2.48 -10.57
CA ASP A 59 -0.94 -3.19 -11.80
C ASP A 59 -0.17 -2.28 -12.79
N THR A 60 0.66 -1.38 -12.27
CA THR A 60 1.56 -0.53 -13.05
C THR A 60 2.90 -1.22 -13.33
N SER A 61 3.76 -0.63 -14.15
CA SER A 61 5.11 -1.14 -14.40
C SER A 61 6.13 0.02 -14.32
N PRO A 62 6.88 0.16 -13.21
CA PRO A 62 6.94 -0.72 -12.03
C PRO A 62 5.64 -0.73 -11.21
N GLU A 63 5.42 -1.78 -10.41
CA GLU A 63 4.21 -1.95 -9.59
C GLU A 63 4.10 -0.81 -8.56
N THR A 64 2.90 -0.30 -8.32
CA THR A 64 2.61 0.75 -7.32
C THR A 64 1.43 0.33 -6.46
N TYR A 65 1.34 0.92 -5.27
CA TYR A 65 0.39 0.51 -4.23
C TYR A 65 -0.34 1.71 -3.66
N THR A 66 -1.60 1.54 -3.32
CA THR A 66 -2.41 2.56 -2.68
C THR A 66 -3.38 1.94 -1.70
N CYS A 67 -3.80 2.73 -0.72
CA CYS A 67 -4.86 2.35 0.19
C CYS A 67 -6.19 2.66 -0.48
N GLU A 68 -7.05 1.64 -0.64
CA GLU A 68 -8.45 1.90 -0.95
C GLU A 68 -9.13 2.50 0.31
N ASP A 69 -9.96 3.53 0.10
CA ASP A 69 -10.70 4.28 1.14
C ASP A 69 -12.00 3.54 1.54
#